data_AF-A0A1W9P4I9-F1
#
_entry.id   AF-A0A1W9P4I9-F1
#
_cell.length_a   1.000
_cell.length_b   1.000
_cell.length_c   1.000
_cell.angle_alpha   90.00
_cell.angle_beta   90.00
_cell.angle_gamma   90.00
#
_symmetry.space_group_name_H-M   'P 1'
#
loop_
_entity.id
_entity.type
_entity.pdbx_description
1 polymer ?
#
loop_
_entity_poly.entity_id
_entity_poly.type
_entity_poly.pdbx_seq_one_letter_code
_entity_poly.pdbx_strand_id
1 'polypeptide(L)'
;MRVVNYILLGVFFLLLIYASTGLFYRGDLEALVNREKSPANSPNAAAYYIRHAYHDTHSPNMVTAILADYRGYDTLGEETVILTAGLICFLLLRRERKKKKKSSPEKKQ
;
A
#
# COMPACT_ATOMS: atom_id res chain seq x y z
N MET A 1 -18.95 0.12 29.51
CA MET A 1 -17.97 -0.46 28.54
C MET A 1 -18.40 -0.27 27.09
N ARG A 2 -19.60 -0.70 26.64
CA ARG A 2 -20.01 -0.54 25.23
C ARG A 2 -20.10 0.91 24.74
N VAL A 3 -20.61 1.82 25.59
CA VAL A 3 -20.70 3.26 25.27
C VAL A 3 -19.32 3.88 25.05
N VAL A 4 -18.33 3.51 25.88
CA VAL A 4 -16.94 3.96 25.73
C VAL A 4 -16.36 3.48 24.40
N ASN A 5 -16.63 2.24 24.00
CA ASN A 5 -16.17 1.72 22.70
C ASN A 5 -16.78 2.47 21.51
N TYR A 6 -18.07 2.83 21.55
CA TYR A 6 -18.69 3.61 20.48
C TYR A 6 -18.15 5.04 20.40
N ILE A 7 -17.90 5.67 21.54
CA ILE A 7 -17.25 7.00 21.60
C ILE A 7 -15.85 6.91 21.00
N LEU A 8 -15.07 5.89 21.39
CA LEU A 8 -13.73 5.67 20.87
C LEU A 8 -13.74 5.41 19.35
N LEU A 9 -14.69 4.62 18.86
CA LEU A 9 -14.87 4.35 17.43
C LEU A 9 -15.25 5.63 16.65
N GLY A 10 -16.13 6.46 17.22
CA GLY A 10 -16.54 7.73 16.63
C GLY A 10 -15.39 8.73 16.55
N VAL A 11 -14.60 8.86 17.62
CA VAL A 11 -13.40 9.71 17.64
C VAL A 11 -12.37 9.22 16.62
N PHE A 12 -12.11 7.91 16.57
CA PHE A 12 -11.19 7.33 15.60
C PHE A 12 -11.65 7.58 14.16
N PHE A 13 -12.95 7.40 13.88
CA PHE A 13 -13.51 7.66 12.55
C PHE A 13 -13.40 9.14 12.13
N LEU A 14 -13.65 10.07 13.06
CA LEU A 14 -13.45 11.51 12.80
C LEU A 14 -11.99 11.86 12.56
N LEU A 15 -11.05 11.25 13.31
CA LEU A 15 -9.62 11.41 13.08
C LEU A 15 -9.21 10.90 11.70
N LEU A 16 -9.77 9.77 11.25
CA LEU A 16 -9.52 9.25 9.90
C LEU A 16 -10.02 10.19 8.81
N ILE A 17 -11.23 10.76 8.97
CA ILE A 17 -11.76 11.75 8.01
C ILE A 17 -10.85 12.99 7.98
N TYR A 18 -10.49 13.54 9.14
CA TYR A 18 -9.62 14.70 9.23
C TYR A 18 -8.26 14.45 8.57
N ALA A 19 -7.61 13.33 8.89
CA ALA A 19 -6.35 12.94 8.26
C ALA A 19 -6.50 12.73 6.74
N SER A 20 -7.62 12.17 6.28
CA SER A 20 -7.89 11.96 4.86
C SER A 20 -8.03 13.28 4.10
N THR A 21 -8.60 14.32 4.71
CA THR A 21 -8.73 15.63 4.07
C THR A 21 -7.42 16.41 3.97
N GLY A 22 -6.42 16.06 4.79
CA GLY A 22 -5.10 16.70 4.80
C GLY A 22 -4.10 16.14 3.78
N LEU A 23 -4.45 15.08 3.05
CA LEU A 23 -3.57 14.51 2.04
C LEU A 23 -3.50 15.40 0.80
N PHE A 24 -2.29 15.72 0.36
CA PHE A 24 -2.06 16.47 -0.87
C PHE A 24 -2.68 15.76 -2.08
N TYR A 25 -3.27 16.54 -2.98
CA TYR A 25 -3.85 16.02 -4.22
C TYR A 25 -2.73 15.43 -5.09
N ARG A 26 -2.79 14.12 -5.38
CA ARG A 26 -1.72 13.38 -6.07
C ARG A 26 -1.45 13.83 -7.52
N GLY A 27 -2.31 14.68 -8.09
CA GLY A 27 -2.16 15.28 -9.41
C GLY A 27 -1.89 16.79 -9.39
N ASP A 28 -1.50 17.36 -8.25
CA ASP A 28 -1.24 18.79 -8.14
C ASP A 28 0.06 19.17 -8.85
N LEU A 29 -0.04 20.06 -9.84
CA LEU A 29 1.11 20.57 -10.60
C LEU A 29 2.00 21.48 -9.75
N GLU A 30 1.48 22.04 -8.68
CA GLU A 30 2.20 22.93 -7.75
C GLU A 30 2.88 22.18 -6.59
N ALA A 31 2.71 20.85 -6.55
CA ALA A 31 3.36 20.00 -5.57
C ALA A 31 4.88 20.18 -5.58
N LEU A 32 5.52 20.08 -4.40
CA LEU A 32 6.96 20.27 -4.22
C LEU A 32 7.81 19.48 -5.23
N VAL A 33 7.43 18.23 -5.50
CA VAL A 33 8.13 17.35 -6.45
C VAL A 33 8.02 17.83 -7.91
N ASN A 34 7.00 18.61 -8.27
CA ASN A 34 6.76 19.10 -9.64
C ASN A 34 7.34 20.51 -9.89
N ARG A 35 7.84 21.18 -8.85
CA ARG A 35 8.38 22.56 -8.96
C ARG A 35 9.63 22.64 -9.83
N GLU A 36 10.39 21.56 -9.92
CA GLU A 36 11.53 21.49 -10.81
C GLU A 36 11.10 21.22 -12.24
N LYS A 37 11.47 22.15 -13.13
CA LYS A 37 11.20 22.00 -14.56
C LYS A 37 12.20 21.02 -15.18
N SER A 38 11.67 20.16 -16.02
CA SER A 38 12.49 19.31 -16.88
C SER A 38 13.17 20.09 -18.01
N PRO A 39 14.14 19.49 -18.73
CA PRO A 39 14.74 20.12 -19.91
C PRO A 39 13.74 20.53 -20.99
N ALA A 40 12.55 19.91 -21.03
CA ALA A 40 11.45 20.27 -21.92
C ALA A 40 10.60 21.45 -21.39
N ASN A 41 11.02 22.12 -20.31
CA ASN A 41 10.31 23.19 -19.62
C ASN A 41 8.91 22.83 -19.08
N SER A 42 8.60 21.53 -18.94
CA SER A 42 7.36 21.05 -18.34
C SER A 42 7.56 20.70 -16.86
N PRO A 43 6.56 20.98 -15.99
CA PRO A 43 6.57 20.56 -14.60
C PRO A 43 6.37 19.05 -14.51
N ASN A 44 7.32 18.34 -13.91
CA ASN A 44 7.18 16.91 -13.64
C ASN A 44 8.06 16.45 -12.47
N ALA A 45 7.58 15.42 -11.78
CA ALA A 45 8.29 14.83 -10.64
C ALA A 45 9.62 14.16 -11.04
N ALA A 46 9.78 13.78 -12.31
CA ALA A 46 10.99 13.10 -12.77
C ALA A 46 12.24 13.98 -12.63
N ALA A 47 12.13 15.28 -12.91
CA ALA A 47 13.24 16.22 -12.74
C ALA A 47 13.75 16.25 -11.29
N TYR A 48 12.82 16.29 -10.33
CA TYR A 48 13.14 16.26 -8.90
C TYR A 48 13.78 14.92 -8.50
N TYR A 49 13.16 13.79 -8.85
CA TYR A 49 13.68 12.47 -8.49
C TYR A 49 15.10 12.24 -9.00
N ILE A 50 15.39 12.60 -10.25
CA ILE A 50 16.72 12.42 -10.84
C ILE A 50 17.81 13.15 -10.03
N ARG A 51 17.50 14.31 -9.48
CA ARG A 51 18.47 15.15 -8.76
C ARG A 51 18.54 14.84 -7.26
N HIS A 52 17.44 14.41 -6.66
CA HIS A 52 17.32 14.31 -5.19
C HIS A 52 17.18 12.89 -4.66
N ALA A 53 16.88 11.88 -5.48
CA ALA A 53 16.57 10.54 -4.98
C ALA A 53 17.65 9.97 -4.06
N TYR A 54 18.93 10.09 -4.42
CA TYR A 54 20.01 9.59 -3.57
C TYR A 54 20.11 10.36 -2.24
N HIS A 55 19.95 11.68 -2.28
CA HIS A 55 20.00 12.52 -1.08
C HIS A 55 18.82 12.21 -0.13
N ASP A 56 17.63 12.03 -0.67
CA ASP A 56 16.41 11.85 0.10
C ASP A 56 16.29 10.42 0.68
N THR A 57 16.74 9.42 -0.07
CA THR A 57 16.51 7.99 0.25
C THR A 57 17.77 7.22 0.64
N HIS A 58 18.95 7.77 0.37
CA HIS A 58 20.25 7.09 0.48
C HIS A 58 20.34 5.79 -0.34
N SER A 59 19.42 5.57 -1.29
CA SER A 59 19.43 4.43 -2.20
C SER A 59 20.13 4.82 -3.51
N PRO A 60 21.18 4.09 -3.94
CA PRO A 60 21.83 4.34 -5.22
C PRO A 60 20.96 3.93 -6.42
N ASN A 61 19.90 3.13 -6.20
CA ASN A 61 19.00 2.70 -7.27
C ASN A 61 17.78 3.61 -7.33
N MET A 62 17.74 4.45 -8.36
CA MET A 62 16.64 5.37 -8.66
C MET A 62 15.27 4.68 -8.69
N VAL A 63 15.17 3.50 -9.30
CA VAL A 63 13.88 2.79 -9.43
C VAL A 63 13.39 2.34 -8.06
N THR A 64 14.29 1.81 -7.23
CA THR A 64 13.95 1.40 -5.86
C THR A 64 13.57 2.61 -5.00
N ALA A 65 14.32 3.72 -5.08
CA ALA A 65 13.98 4.95 -4.38
C ALA A 65 12.58 5.46 -4.73
N ILE A 66 12.20 5.39 -6.02
CA ILE A 66 10.86 5.79 -6.46
C ILE A 66 9.80 4.83 -5.93
N LEU A 67 9.98 3.51 -6.08
CA LEU A 67 8.95 2.53 -5.71
C LEU A 67 8.79 2.38 -4.20
N ALA A 68 9.89 2.36 -3.44
CA ALA A 68 9.86 2.10 -2.00
C ALA A 68 9.60 3.36 -1.17
N ASP A 69 10.23 4.50 -1.52
CA ASP A 69 10.15 5.72 -0.72
C ASP A 69 9.12 6.72 -1.30
N TYR A 70 9.37 7.29 -2.48
CA TYR A 70 8.51 8.34 -3.02
C TYR A 70 7.08 7.86 -3.34
N ARG A 71 6.94 6.62 -3.83
CA ARG A 71 5.67 6.00 -4.22
C ARG A 71 5.38 4.70 -3.47
N GLY A 72 5.92 4.56 -2.26
CA GLY A 72 5.76 3.38 -1.41
C GLY A 72 4.31 2.96 -1.18
N TYR A 73 3.37 3.90 -1.13
CA TYR A 73 1.94 3.58 -0.96
C TYR A 73 1.34 2.82 -2.15
N ASP A 74 1.79 3.08 -3.37
CA ASP A 74 1.28 2.37 -4.55
C ASP A 74 1.79 0.91 -4.51
N THR A 75 3.07 0.71 -4.18
CA THR A 75 3.66 -0.62 -4.00
C THR A 75 3.10 -1.38 -2.80
N LEU A 76 2.81 -0.72 -1.66
CA LEU A 76 2.13 -1.34 -0.52
C LEU A 76 0.73 -1.86 -0.90
N GLY A 77 0.03 -1.12 -1.75
CA GLY A 77 -1.25 -1.55 -2.32
C GLY A 77 -1.11 -2.81 -3.18
N GLU A 78 -0.14 -2.82 -4.09
CA GLU A 78 0.17 -3.98 -4.94
C GLU A 78 0.53 -5.22 -4.10
N GLU A 79 1.40 -5.07 -3.09
CA GLU A 79 1.75 -6.15 -2.17
C GLU A 79 0.54 -6.66 -1.39
N THR A 80 -0.35 -5.77 -0.94
CA THR A 80 -1.59 -6.14 -0.23
C THR A 80 -2.50 -6.99 -1.12
N VAL A 81 -2.62 -6.64 -2.40
CA VAL A 81 -3.40 -7.42 -3.38
C VAL A 81 -2.80 -8.81 -3.56
N ILE A 82 -1.48 -8.90 -3.77
CA ILE A 82 -0.78 -10.19 -3.93
C ILE A 82 -0.88 -11.04 -2.67
N LEU A 83 -0.69 -10.47 -1.49
CA LEU A 83 -0.84 -11.14 -0.21
C LEU A 83 -2.26 -11.70 -0.05
N THR A 84 -3.27 -10.90 -0.36
CA THR A 84 -4.68 -11.30 -0.29
C THR A 84 -4.96 -12.46 -1.26
N ALA A 85 -4.47 -12.40 -2.49
CA ALA A 85 -4.60 -13.47 -3.47
C ALA A 85 -3.91 -14.76 -2.98
N GLY A 86 -2.70 -14.65 -2.42
CA GLY A 86 -1.98 -15.78 -1.83
C GLY A 86 -2.74 -16.43 -0.67
N LEU A 87 -3.32 -15.61 0.23
CA LEU A 87 -4.15 -16.09 1.33
C LEU A 87 -5.41 -16.81 0.83
N ILE A 88 -6.09 -16.28 -0.20
CA ILE A 88 -7.26 -16.94 -0.81
C ILE A 88 -6.86 -18.32 -1.35
N CYS A 89 -5.78 -18.39 -2.13
CA CYS A 89 -5.26 -19.66 -2.67
C CYS A 89 -4.92 -20.66 -1.55
N PHE A 90 -4.24 -20.21 -0.50
CA PHE A 90 -3.90 -21.04 0.66
C PHE A 90 -5.15 -21.60 1.36
N LEU A 91 -6.15 -20.75 1.60
CA LEU A 91 -7.40 -21.15 2.25
C LEU A 91 -8.20 -22.16 1.41
N LEU A 92 -8.25 -21.97 0.09
CA LEU A 92 -8.91 -22.89 -0.84
C LEU A 92 -8.23 -24.27 -0.84
N LEU A 93 -6.90 -24.31 -0.99
CA LEU A 93 -6.14 -25.57 -0.97
C LEU A 93 -6.27 -26.29 0.38
N ARG A 94 -6.27 -25.56 1.50
CA ARG A 94 -6.47 -26.12 2.84
C ARG A 94 -7.87 -26.74 2.99
N ARG A 95 -8.90 -26.12 2.41
CA ARG A 95 -10.28 -26.64 2.43
C ARG A 95 -10.39 -27.96 1.67
N GLU A 96 -9.80 -28.05 0.48
CA GLU A 96 -9.85 -29.25 -0.35
C GLU A 96 -9.10 -30.44 0.28
N ARG A 97 -7.95 -30.20 0.95
CA ARG A 97 -7.26 -31.23 1.75
C ARG A 97 -8.14 -31.78 2.88
N LYS A 98 -8.87 -30.92 3.59
CA LYS A 98 -9.81 -31.34 4.65
C LYS A 98 -10.97 -32.17 4.10
N LYS A 99 -11.53 -31.81 2.93
CA LYS A 99 -12.57 -32.61 2.26
C LYS A 99 -12.09 -34.01 1.89
N LYS A 100 -10.92 -34.12 1.22
CA LYS A 100 -10.33 -35.42 0.87
C LYS A 100 -10.08 -36.33 2.08
N LYS A 101 -9.63 -35.77 3.21
CA LYS A 101 -9.41 -36.55 4.44
C LYS A 101 -10.71 -37.08 5.03
N LYS A 102 -11.82 -36.34 4.90
CA LYS A 102 -13.15 -36.74 5.40
C LYS A 102 -13.86 -37.77 4.51
N SER A 103 -13.51 -37.82 3.21
CA SER A 103 -14.10 -38.75 2.24
C SER A 103 -13.32 -40.06 2.08
N SER A 104 -12.16 -40.21 2.73
CA SER A 104 -11.42 -41.48 2.74
C SER A 104 -12.00 -42.36 3.86
N PRO A 105 -12.55 -43.55 3.56
CA PRO A 105 -13.16 -44.39 4.59
C PRO A 105 -12.09 -44.79 5.61
N GLU A 106 -12.37 -44.48 6.87
CA GLU A 106 -11.60 -44.96 8.02
C GLU A 106 -11.61 -46.48 7.96
N LYS A 107 -10.48 -47.09 7.58
CA LYS A 107 -10.30 -48.53 7.66
C LYS A 107 -10.37 -48.90 9.14
N LYS A 108 -11.56 -49.24 9.62
CA LYS A 108 -11.76 -49.92 10.90
C LYS A 108 -11.07 -51.29 10.80
N GLN A 109 -10.03 -51.46 11.62
CA GLN A 109 -9.47 -52.76 11.97
C GLN A 109 -10.47 -53.52 12.86
#